data_AF-A0A5C7JZS4-F1
#
_entry.id   AF-A0A5C7JZS4-F1
#
_cell.length_a   1.000
_cell.length_b   1.000
_cell.length_c   1.000
_cell.angle_alpha   90.00
_cell.angle_beta   90.00
_cell.angle_gamma   90.00
#
_symmetry.space_group_name_H-M   'P 1'
#
loop_
_entity.id
_entity.type
_entity.pdbx_description
1 polymer ?
#
loop_
_entity_poly.entity_id
_entity_poly.type
_entity_poly.pdbx_seq_one_letter_code
_entity_poly.pdbx_strand_id
1 'polypeptide(L)'
;MELRYISIKQILDDLLEHPLLKDLTLERAVNHAVHFIRIVGMPPIFEEKVATLEVVDYRTALPCDLFKINQVRIKEEGGAKGIFRYSTDTYHMSDTD
;
A
#
# COMPACT_ATOMS: atom_id res chain seq x y z
N MET A 1 -3.08 -14.45 0.70
CA MET A 1 -4.17 -14.30 -0.27
C MET A 1 -3.51 -14.10 -1.63
N GLU A 2 -3.60 -15.06 -2.55
CA GLU A 2 -3.03 -14.87 -3.89
C GLU A 2 -3.84 -13.83 -4.67
N LEU A 3 -3.16 -12.81 -5.19
CA LEU A 3 -3.78 -11.76 -5.98
C LEU A 3 -4.08 -12.30 -7.38
N ARG A 4 -5.35 -12.56 -7.66
CA ARG A 4 -5.83 -12.94 -9.00
C ARG A 4 -6.21 -11.68 -9.77
N TYR A 5 -5.36 -11.29 -10.71
CA TYR A 5 -5.64 -10.19 -11.62
C TYR A 5 -6.40 -10.68 -12.85
N ILE A 6 -7.34 -9.86 -13.34
CA ILE A 6 -8.05 -10.09 -14.59
C ILE A 6 -7.87 -8.88 -15.50
N SER A 7 -7.79 -9.11 -16.80
CA SER A 7 -7.70 -8.04 -17.80
C SER A 7 -9.02 -7.28 -17.89
N ILE A 8 -8.97 -5.95 -17.89
CA ILE A 8 -10.15 -5.11 -18.12
C ILE A 8 -10.79 -5.36 -19.49
N LYS A 9 -10.01 -5.82 -20.47
CA LYS A 9 -10.52 -6.19 -21.80
C LYS A 9 -11.42 -7.41 -21.74
N GLN A 10 -11.04 -8.40 -20.94
CA GLN A 10 -11.83 -9.61 -20.75
C GLN A 10 -13.19 -9.28 -20.10
N ILE A 11 -13.20 -8.41 -19.09
CA ILE A 11 -14.44 -7.92 -18.48
C ILE A 11 -15.29 -7.17 -19.52
N LEU A 12 -14.67 -6.36 -20.39
CA LEU A 12 -15.39 -5.66 -21.44
C LEU A 12 -16.02 -6.64 -22.44
N ASP A 13 -15.30 -7.69 -22.84
CA ASP A 13 -15.81 -8.73 -23.74
C ASP A 13 -17.05 -9.40 -23.12
N ASP A 14 -17.00 -9.76 -21.84
CA ASP A 14 -18.14 -10.33 -21.09
C ASP A 14 -19.35 -9.38 -21.05
N LEU A 15 -19.11 -8.06 -20.94
CA LEU A 15 -20.18 -7.06 -20.94
C LEU A 15 -20.81 -6.88 -22.33
N LEU A 16 -20.00 -6.97 -23.39
CA LEU A 16 -20.43 -6.81 -24.79
C LEU A 16 -21.30 -7.99 -25.27
N GLU A 17 -21.28 -9.14 -24.57
CA GLU A 17 -22.23 -10.24 -24.81
C GLU A 17 -23.68 -9.80 -24.60
N HIS A 18 -23.91 -8.84 -23.69
CA HIS A 18 -25.25 -8.34 -23.43
C HIS A 18 -25.72 -7.39 -24.55
N PRO A 19 -26.87 -7.64 -25.19
CA PRO A 19 -27.29 -6.91 -26.40
C PRO A 19 -27.49 -5.40 -26.21
N LEU A 20 -27.75 -4.94 -24.99
CA LEU A 20 -27.88 -3.50 -24.67
C LEU A 20 -26.54 -2.77 -24.44
N LEU A 21 -25.43 -3.50 -24.31
CA LEU A 21 -24.12 -2.94 -23.95
C LEU A 21 -23.14 -2.92 -25.13
N LYS A 22 -23.57 -3.30 -26.33
CA LYS A 22 -22.73 -3.43 -27.54
C LYS A 22 -21.97 -2.17 -27.95
N ASP A 23 -22.44 -0.99 -27.54
CA ASP A 23 -21.82 0.30 -27.87
C ASP A 23 -20.85 0.80 -26.78
N LEU A 24 -20.46 -0.07 -25.85
CA LEU A 24 -19.51 0.27 -24.80
C LEU A 24 -18.07 0.26 -25.33
N THR A 25 -17.40 1.41 -25.25
CA THR A 25 -15.98 1.52 -25.59
C THR A 25 -15.08 1.23 -24.40
N LEU A 26 -13.86 0.77 -24.67
CA LEU A 26 -12.84 0.54 -23.66
C LEU A 26 -12.56 1.81 -22.82
N GLU A 27 -12.54 2.97 -23.45
CA GLU A 27 -12.33 4.26 -22.78
C GLU A 27 -13.42 4.55 -21.74
N ARG A 28 -14.69 4.28 -22.06
CA ARG A 28 -15.80 4.45 -21.11
C ARG A 28 -15.70 3.45 -19.97
N ALA A 29 -15.37 2.19 -20.25
CA ALA A 29 -15.17 1.17 -19.22
C ALA A 29 -14.03 1.55 -18.26
N VAL A 30 -12.89 2.02 -18.78
CA VAL A 30 -11.76 2.51 -17.97
C VAL A 30 -12.17 3.72 -17.13
N ASN A 31 -12.85 4.70 -17.71
CA ASN A 31 -13.31 5.87 -16.96
C ASN A 31 -14.25 5.50 -15.81
N HIS A 32 -15.19 4.57 -16.03
CA HIS A 32 -16.08 4.09 -14.98
C HIS A 32 -15.32 3.32 -13.88
N ALA A 33 -14.37 2.47 -14.26
CA ALA A 33 -13.52 1.75 -13.30
C ALA A 33 -12.69 2.71 -12.43
N VAL A 34 -12.06 3.71 -13.04
CA VAL A 34 -11.29 4.74 -12.30
C VAL A 34 -12.20 5.55 -11.38
N HIS A 35 -13.39 5.92 -11.86
CA HIS A 35 -14.36 6.66 -11.04
C HIS A 35 -14.82 5.83 -9.83
N PHE A 36 -15.09 4.54 -10.03
CA PHE A 36 -15.41 3.62 -8.95
C PHE A 36 -14.28 3.52 -7.93
N ILE A 37 -13.02 3.35 -8.38
CA ILE A 37 -11.85 3.31 -7.50
C ILE A 37 -11.69 4.61 -6.70
N ARG A 38 -11.99 5.77 -7.28
CA ARG A 38 -11.93 7.05 -6.56
C ARG A 38 -12.99 7.18 -5.47
N ILE A 39 -14.18 6.62 -5.69
CA ILE A 39 -15.28 6.65 -4.70
C ILE A 39 -15.04 5.65 -3.58
N VAL A 40 -14.72 4.39 -3.94
CA VAL A 40 -14.57 3.30 -2.97
C VAL A 40 -13.20 3.33 -2.28
N GLY A 41 -12.22 3.99 -2.91
CA GLY A 41 -10.83 3.89 -2.54
C GLY A 41 -10.15 2.69 -3.20
N MET A 42 -8.85 2.81 -3.46
CA MET A 42 -8.03 1.66 -3.85
C MET A 42 -7.43 1.06 -2.58
N PRO A 43 -7.51 -0.28 -2.39
CA PRO A 43 -6.70 -0.93 -1.37
C PRO A 43 -5.23 -0.50 -1.56
N PRO A 44 -4.53 -0.09 -0.49
CA PRO A 44 -3.17 0.37 -0.63
C PRO A 44 -2.30 -0.77 -1.17
N ILE A 45 -1.60 -0.50 -2.28
CA ILE A 45 -0.68 -1.46 -2.91
C ILE A 45 0.52 -1.74 -2.00
N PHE A 46 0.86 -0.75 -1.16
CA PHE A 46 1.92 -0.84 -0.17
C PHE A 46 1.32 -0.98 1.22
N GLU A 47 1.85 -1.92 2.00
CA GLU A 47 1.48 -2.12 3.39
C GLU A 47 2.38 -1.28 4.30
N GLU A 48 1.80 -0.69 5.35
CA GLU A 48 2.59 -0.11 6.44
C GLU A 48 3.07 -1.24 7.35
N LYS A 49 4.35 -1.58 7.24
CA LYS A 49 4.99 -2.65 8.01
C LYS A 49 5.99 -2.09 9.01
N VAL A 50 5.95 -2.62 10.23
CA VAL A 50 6.99 -2.37 11.24
C VAL A 50 8.00 -3.51 11.20
N ALA A 51 9.29 -3.17 11.08
CA ALA A 51 10.37 -4.14 11.14
C ALA A 51 11.36 -3.74 12.26
N THR A 52 11.63 -4.66 13.19
CA THR A 52 12.70 -4.49 14.17
C THR A 52 14.01 -4.96 13.54
N LEU A 53 15.03 -4.09 13.55
CA LEU A 53 16.33 -4.37 12.95
C LEU A 53 17.42 -4.21 14.00
N GLU A 54 18.42 -5.09 13.97
CA GLU A 54 19.59 -5.01 14.83
C GLU A 54 20.67 -4.13 14.17
N VAL A 55 21.17 -3.15 14.92
CA VAL A 55 22.20 -2.24 14.43
C VAL A 55 23.56 -2.73 14.91
N VAL A 56 24.43 -3.09 13.97
CA VAL A 56 25.82 -3.50 14.22
C VAL A 56 26.73 -2.50 13.52
N ASP A 57 27.74 -1.96 14.22
CA ASP A 57 28.67 -0.96 13.70
C ASP A 57 28.00 0.25 13.03
N TYR A 58 26.94 0.78 13.67
CA TYR A 58 26.13 1.90 13.19
C TYR A 58 25.41 1.66 11.84
N ARG A 59 25.26 0.40 11.43
CA ARG A 59 24.57 0.00 10.18
C ARG A 59 23.59 -1.15 10.42
N THR A 60 22.62 -1.27 9.53
CA THR A 60 21.70 -2.41 9.48
C THR A 60 21.38 -2.76 8.04
N ALA A 61 21.06 -4.03 7.79
CA ALA A 61 20.46 -4.44 6.53
C ALA A 61 19.01 -3.93 6.46
N LEU A 62 18.63 -3.36 5.32
CA LEU A 62 17.25 -2.98 5.05
C LEU A 62 16.43 -4.22 4.66
N PRO A 63 15.13 -4.28 5.00
CA PRO A 63 14.25 -5.35 4.55
C PRO A 63 14.19 -5.41 3.01
N CYS A 64 14.15 -6.63 2.45
CA CYS A 64 14.08 -6.82 1.00
C CYS A 64 12.75 -6.33 0.39
N ASP A 65 11.72 -6.18 1.20
CA ASP A 65 10.38 -5.71 0.83
C ASP A 65 10.17 -4.21 1.11
N LEU A 66 11.24 -3.46 1.39
CA LEU A 66 11.16 -2.03 1.70
C LEU A 66 11.07 -1.19 0.42
N PHE A 67 9.95 -0.48 0.27
CA PHE A 67 9.80 0.57 -0.75
C PHE A 67 10.19 1.96 -0.23
N LYS A 68 9.67 2.33 0.95
CA LYS A 68 9.87 3.65 1.56
C LYS A 68 9.90 3.55 3.08
N ILE A 69 10.87 4.20 3.70
CA ILE A 69 10.93 4.35 5.14
C ILE A 69 10.00 5.50 5.53
N ASN A 70 9.00 5.20 6.36
CA ASN A 70 8.11 6.22 6.91
C ASN A 70 8.71 6.85 8.18
N GLN A 71 9.17 6.05 9.14
CA GLN A 71 9.77 6.52 10.39
C GLN A 71 10.76 5.49 10.95
N VAL A 72 11.77 5.95 11.68
CA VAL A 72 12.71 5.12 12.43
C VAL A 72 12.56 5.43 13.92
N ARG A 73 12.47 4.39 14.76
CA ARG A 73 12.37 4.49 16.23
C ARG A 73 13.39 3.58 16.90
N ILE A 74 13.91 3.97 18.06
CA ILE A 74 14.72 3.09 18.89
C ILE A 74 13.78 2.17 19.66
N LYS A 75 14.07 0.87 19.64
CA LYS A 75 13.40 -0.12 20.47
C LYS A 75 14.17 -0.28 21.78
N GLU A 76 13.61 0.24 22.88
CA GLU A 76 14.14 0.08 24.24
C GLU A 76 13.08 -0.56 25.15
N GLU A 77 13.50 -1.42 26.08
CA GLU A 77 12.65 -1.98 27.13
C GLU A 77 12.23 -0.85 28.10
N GLY A 78 11.07 -0.23 27.86
CA GLY A 78 10.56 0.89 28.65
C GLY A 78 10.02 2.09 27.84
N GLY A 79 9.96 1.98 26.51
CA GLY A 79 9.43 3.01 25.61
C GLY A 79 10.54 3.74 24.85
N ALA A 80 10.19 4.27 23.66
CA ALA A 80 11.14 4.87 22.74
C ALA A 80 11.80 6.14 23.31
N LYS A 81 12.98 6.03 23.93
CA LYS A 81 13.78 7.18 24.41
C LYS A 81 14.96 7.46 23.48
N GLY A 82 14.66 7.91 22.27
CA GLY A 82 15.68 8.41 21.36
C GLY A 82 15.10 9.40 20.38
N ILE A 83 15.55 10.66 20.44
CA ILE A 83 15.11 11.71 19.53
C ILE A 83 16.08 11.72 18.35
N PHE A 84 15.62 11.31 17.16
CA PHE A 84 16.40 11.52 15.95
C PHE A 84 16.15 12.92 15.40
N ARG A 85 17.20 13.57 14.88
CA ARG A 85 17.11 14.94 14.32
C ARG A 85 16.10 15.06 13.17
N TYR A 86 15.76 13.94 12.53
CA TYR A 86 14.80 13.85 11.42
C TYR A 86 13.62 12.90 11.70
N SER A 87 13.38 12.50 12.95
CA SER A 87 12.15 11.75 13.28
C SER A 87 11.02 12.73 13.56
N THR A 88 10.02 12.79 12.69
CA THR A 88 8.71 13.33 13.04
C THR A 88 8.02 12.31 13.93
N ASP A 89 7.64 12.70 15.15
CA ASP A 89 6.96 11.81 16.09
C ASP A 89 5.47 11.66 15.73
N THR A 90 5.20 10.95 14.64
CA THR A 90 3.82 10.74 14.14
C THR A 90 3.10 9.61 14.88
N TYR A 91 3.85 8.76 15.61
CA TYR A 91 3.35 7.56 16.30
C TYR A 91 3.47 7.62 17.83
N HIS A 92 3.48 8.80 18.46
CA HIS A 92 3.55 8.93 19.94
C HIS A 92 2.44 8.12 20.67
N MET A 93 1.33 7.83 19.99
CA MET A 93 0.18 7.08 20.54
C MET A 93 0.07 5.64 20.03
N SER A 94 1.02 5.14 19.23
CA SER A 94 0.98 3.74 18.76
C SER A 94 1.41 2.81 19.88
N ASP A 95 0.70 1.69 20.06
CA ASP A 95 1.06 0.68 21.05
C ASP A 95 2.50 0.17 20.84
N THR A 96 3.19 0.01 21.96
CA THR A 96 4.59 -0.43 22.07
C THR A 96 4.73 -1.92 21.73
N ASP A 97 4.89 -2.24 20.45
CA ASP A 97 5.37 -3.54 19.97
C ASP A 97 6.83 -3.49 19.43
#